data_AF-A0AAE3ALA0-F1
#
_entry.id   AF-A0AAE3ALA0-F1
#
_cell.length_a   1.000
_cell.length_b   1.000
_cell.length_c   1.000
_cell.angle_alpha   90.00
_cell.angle_beta   90.00
_cell.angle_gamma   90.00
#
_symmetry.space_group_name_H-M   'P 1'
#
loop_
_entity.id
_entity.type
_entity.pdbx_description
1 polymer ?
#
loop_
_entity_poly.entity_id
_entity_poly.type
_entity_poly.pdbx_seq_one_letter_code
_entity_poly.pdbx_strand_id
1 'polypeptide(L)'
;MKRRVLCIFVLILWGLVFCTMLSVRIEQLMIPEVVLTQADESELSPHIALDSLFFDDTGMHLYRPREGTGWETGTRIYEEEINNYSVGENQLDLKFFGSYVRYASKPLRSGDEISIKSDLENRDDTWLAVFPEGIPQLPGALTPTAEAENALLFNVTDTPQPFMADRAKSTILPVTELANENAGSFYSLSDVKSFLSQLPLLAALLSLSLFVLILWIYSFILSRRAKENRAKLIFHGVLGILALLAVPLILLHIALPSSLLPQYRITDVAYYMREFGELFSALNILAKSSRESTELLQYAGKMQAMTLVIVGFGIFLGVIFILIERLVRNKSVKKEKQ
;
A
#
# COMPACT_ATOMS: atom_id res chain seq x y z
N MET A 1 11.90 41.09 -11.71
CA MET A 1 11.06 40.51 -10.65
C MET A 1 9.85 39.73 -11.18
N LYS A 2 8.91 40.36 -11.90
CA LYS A 2 7.62 39.73 -12.32
C LYS A 2 7.73 38.33 -12.95
N ARG A 3 8.73 38.06 -13.80
CA ARG A 3 8.89 36.76 -14.48
C ARG A 3 9.42 35.63 -13.60
N ARG A 4 10.24 35.94 -12.59
CA ARG A 4 10.74 34.92 -11.64
C ARG A 4 9.62 34.47 -10.70
N VAL A 5 8.79 35.42 -10.27
CA VAL A 5 7.58 35.16 -9.48
C VAL A 5 6.63 34.25 -10.26
N LEU A 6 6.44 34.51 -11.56
CA LEU A 6 5.62 33.65 -12.42
C LEU A 6 6.16 32.21 -12.50
N CYS A 7 7.47 32.00 -12.69
CA CYS A 7 8.04 30.65 -12.72
C CYS A 7 7.80 29.89 -11.40
N ILE A 8 7.98 30.55 -10.25
CA ILE A 8 7.72 29.97 -8.92
C ILE A 8 6.25 29.62 -8.75
N PHE A 9 5.36 30.56 -9.11
CA PHE A 9 3.92 30.33 -9.02
C PHE A 9 3.46 29.14 -9.87
N VAL A 10 4.00 28.98 -11.09
CA VAL A 10 3.66 27.85 -11.96
C VAL A 10 4.10 26.50 -11.36
N LEU A 11 5.29 26.43 -10.73
CA LEU A 11 5.70 25.19 -10.05
C LEU A 11 4.81 24.87 -8.85
N ILE A 12 4.48 25.88 -8.04
CA ILE A 12 3.60 25.70 -6.89
C ILE A 12 2.25 25.16 -7.36
N LEU A 13 1.68 25.75 -8.43
CA LEU A 13 0.43 25.28 -9.01
C LEU A 13 0.53 23.85 -9.54
N TRP A 14 1.62 23.52 -10.25
CA TRP A 14 1.86 22.16 -10.75
C TRP A 14 1.94 21.16 -9.60
N GLY A 15 2.73 21.48 -8.56
CA GLY A 15 2.88 20.65 -7.37
C GLY A 15 1.57 20.48 -6.61
N LEU A 16 0.76 21.54 -6.51
CA LEU A 16 -0.55 21.47 -5.87
C LEU A 16 -1.48 20.50 -6.62
N VAL A 17 -1.59 20.63 -7.95
CA VAL A 17 -2.44 19.72 -8.74
C VAL A 17 -1.94 18.28 -8.66
N PHE A 18 -0.62 18.07 -8.77
CA PHE A 18 -0.01 16.74 -8.60
C PHE A 18 -0.34 16.14 -7.22
N CYS A 19 -0.13 16.91 -6.15
CA CYS A 19 -0.41 16.47 -4.79
C CYS A 19 -1.90 16.20 -4.56
N THR A 20 -2.80 16.99 -5.15
CA THR A 20 -4.25 16.74 -5.06
C THR A 20 -4.61 15.40 -5.70
N MET A 21 -4.14 15.13 -6.92
CA MET A 21 -4.40 13.85 -7.59
C MET A 21 -3.83 12.66 -6.82
N LEU A 22 -2.59 12.80 -6.32
CA LEU A 22 -1.94 11.78 -5.52
C LEU A 22 -2.68 11.54 -4.20
N SER A 23 -3.11 12.61 -3.52
CA SER A 23 -3.84 12.54 -2.25
C SER A 23 -5.15 11.76 -2.40
N VAL A 24 -5.94 12.07 -3.44
CA VAL A 24 -7.19 11.34 -3.72
C VAL A 24 -6.92 9.86 -3.94
N ARG A 25 -5.87 9.51 -4.69
CA ARG A 25 -5.54 8.10 -4.93
C ARG A 25 -5.04 7.39 -3.67
N ILE A 26 -4.23 8.07 -2.85
CA ILE A 26 -3.77 7.52 -1.57
C ILE A 26 -4.94 7.25 -0.64
N GLU A 27 -5.88 8.20 -0.52
CA GLU A 27 -7.08 8.04 0.30
C GLU A 27 -7.88 6.80 -0.10
N GLN A 28 -8.14 6.62 -1.41
CA GLN A 28 -8.80 5.42 -1.93
C GLN A 28 -8.05 4.12 -1.62
N LEU A 29 -6.74 4.10 -1.81
CA LEU A 29 -5.92 2.91 -1.53
C LEU A 29 -5.85 2.60 -0.02
N MET A 30 -6.05 3.61 0.81
CA MET A 30 -5.96 3.49 2.26
C MET A 30 -7.30 3.11 2.93
N ILE A 31 -8.40 2.98 2.20
CA ILE A 31 -9.66 2.46 2.73
C ILE A 31 -9.48 0.95 3.02
N PRO A 32 -9.62 0.50 4.28
CA PRO A 32 -9.60 -0.93 4.60
C PRO A 32 -10.78 -1.66 3.98
N GLU A 33 -10.55 -2.88 3.51
CA GLU A 33 -11.58 -3.79 3.05
C GLU A 33 -11.94 -4.72 4.22
N VAL A 34 -13.23 -4.88 4.51
CA VAL A 34 -13.68 -5.64 5.68
C VAL A 34 -14.75 -6.66 5.33
N VAL A 35 -14.74 -7.77 6.07
CA VAL A 35 -15.83 -8.75 6.08
C VAL A 35 -16.59 -8.62 7.38
N LEU A 36 -17.90 -8.54 7.27
CA LEU A 36 -18.80 -8.43 8.42
C LEU A 36 -19.33 -9.81 8.82
N THR A 37 -19.60 -9.95 10.10
CA THR A 37 -20.44 -11.03 10.64
C THR A 37 -21.70 -10.43 11.24
N GLN A 38 -22.80 -11.18 11.21
CA GLN A 38 -24.03 -10.82 11.90
C GLN A 38 -24.09 -11.57 13.22
N ALA A 39 -24.54 -10.88 14.26
CA ALA A 39 -24.93 -11.53 15.50
C ALA A 39 -26.16 -12.42 15.23
N ASP A 40 -26.14 -13.66 15.73
CA ASP A 40 -27.26 -14.58 15.54
C ASP A 40 -28.54 -14.03 16.22
N GLU A 41 -29.55 -13.71 15.42
CA GLU A 41 -30.84 -13.18 15.88
C GLU A 41 -31.80 -14.27 16.38
N SER A 42 -31.44 -15.55 16.20
CA SER A 42 -32.28 -16.69 16.60
C SER A 42 -32.16 -17.05 18.09
N GLU A 43 -31.14 -16.52 18.78
CA GLU A 43 -30.92 -16.74 20.20
C GLU A 43 -31.37 -15.56 21.07
N LEU A 44 -31.64 -15.85 22.36
CA LEU A 44 -31.99 -14.84 23.37
C LEU A 44 -30.85 -13.84 23.63
N SER A 45 -29.61 -14.23 23.34
CA SER A 45 -28.41 -13.42 23.53
C SER A 45 -27.60 -13.40 22.22
N PRO A 46 -27.33 -12.22 21.63
CA PRO A 46 -26.54 -12.15 20.41
C PRO A 46 -25.11 -12.58 20.69
N HIS A 47 -24.56 -13.44 19.83
CA HIS A 47 -23.17 -13.86 19.92
C HIS A 47 -22.51 -13.87 18.53
N ILE A 48 -21.18 -13.72 18.51
CA ILE A 48 -20.34 -13.81 17.31
C ILE A 48 -19.05 -14.59 17.61
N ALA A 49 -18.34 -15.02 16.56
CA ALA A 49 -17.10 -15.77 16.70
C ALA A 49 -15.96 -14.94 17.33
N LEU A 50 -15.12 -15.59 18.15
CA LEU A 50 -13.97 -14.95 18.82
C LEU A 50 -12.95 -14.34 17.85
N ASP A 51 -12.86 -14.88 16.63
CA ASP A 51 -11.99 -14.36 15.58
C ASP A 51 -12.43 -12.99 15.02
N SER A 52 -13.51 -12.40 15.58
CA SER A 52 -13.92 -11.01 15.33
C SER A 52 -13.24 -10.00 16.27
N LEU A 53 -12.49 -10.47 17.28
CA LEU A 53 -11.67 -9.59 18.13
C LEU A 53 -10.35 -9.27 17.44
N PHE A 54 -10.04 -7.98 17.41
CA PHE A 54 -8.76 -7.45 16.97
C PHE A 54 -7.87 -7.21 18.17
N PHE A 55 -6.58 -7.47 18.02
CA PHE A 55 -5.57 -7.33 19.07
C PHE A 55 -4.48 -6.39 18.59
N ASP A 56 -4.16 -5.37 19.40
CA ASP A 56 -3.02 -4.49 19.19
C ASP A 56 -2.35 -4.12 20.53
N ASP A 57 -1.40 -3.19 20.50
CA ASP A 57 -0.63 -2.74 21.66
C ASP A 57 -1.48 -2.04 22.74
N THR A 58 -2.71 -1.66 22.41
CA THR A 58 -3.68 -1.03 23.32
C THR A 58 -4.72 -1.99 23.88
N GLY A 59 -4.80 -3.21 23.33
CA GLY A 59 -5.57 -4.32 23.88
C GLY A 59 -6.49 -4.99 22.88
N MET A 60 -7.69 -5.34 23.33
CA MET A 60 -8.71 -6.04 22.55
C MET A 60 -9.76 -5.06 22.03
N HIS A 61 -10.05 -5.14 20.74
CA HIS A 61 -10.95 -4.22 20.06
C HIS A 61 -12.02 -4.97 19.28
N LEU A 62 -13.26 -4.50 19.39
CA LEU A 62 -14.39 -4.97 18.60
C LEU A 62 -14.95 -3.78 17.81
N TYR A 63 -15.13 -3.95 16.50
CA TYR A 63 -15.55 -2.85 15.62
C TYR A 63 -16.94 -3.08 15.04
N ARG A 64 -17.70 -1.99 14.94
CA ARG A 64 -19.03 -1.96 14.31
C ARG A 64 -19.11 -0.96 13.17
N PRO A 65 -19.68 -1.36 12.02
CA PRO A 65 -19.96 -0.42 10.94
C PRO A 65 -21.14 0.49 11.32
N ARG A 66 -21.04 1.77 10.97
CA ARG A 66 -22.11 2.78 11.03
C ARG A 66 -22.00 3.68 9.80
N GLU A 67 -23.13 4.14 9.28
CA GLU A 67 -23.08 5.12 8.19
C GLU A 67 -22.56 6.46 8.73
N GLY A 68 -21.60 7.07 8.01
CA GLY A 68 -21.03 8.36 8.37
C GLY A 68 -22.10 9.44 8.49
N THR A 69 -21.91 10.39 9.40
CA THR A 69 -22.88 11.47 9.62
C THR A 69 -22.27 12.86 9.39
N GLY A 70 -23.08 13.82 8.94
CA GLY A 70 -22.65 15.20 8.75
C GLY A 70 -21.65 15.37 7.59
N TRP A 71 -20.37 15.59 7.93
CA TRP A 71 -19.28 15.79 6.96
C TRP A 71 -18.53 14.49 6.62
N GLU A 72 -18.86 13.39 7.29
CA GLU A 72 -18.30 12.07 7.00
C GLU A 72 -19.00 11.47 5.78
N THR A 73 -18.23 10.85 4.90
CA THR A 73 -18.73 10.13 3.73
C THR A 73 -18.50 8.63 3.91
N GLY A 74 -19.37 7.83 3.29
CA GLY A 74 -19.26 6.37 3.30
C GLY A 74 -19.55 5.71 4.65
N THR A 75 -19.44 4.40 4.67
CA THR A 75 -19.59 3.61 5.89
C THR A 75 -18.30 3.70 6.72
N ARG A 76 -18.45 4.03 8.00
CA ARG A 76 -17.39 4.17 8.99
C ARG A 76 -17.41 3.03 9.99
N ILE A 77 -16.28 2.75 10.64
CA ILE A 77 -16.24 1.84 11.79
C ILE A 77 -16.07 2.59 13.09
N TYR A 78 -16.68 2.09 14.15
CA TYR A 78 -16.47 2.59 15.50
C TYR A 78 -16.22 1.43 16.44
N GLU A 79 -15.33 1.65 17.39
CA GLU A 79 -15.07 0.70 18.47
C GLU A 79 -16.30 0.54 19.36
N GLU A 80 -16.64 -0.71 19.69
CA GLU A 80 -17.71 -1.06 20.61
C GLU A 80 -17.21 -0.92 22.04
N GLU A 81 -18.04 -0.37 22.93
CA GLU A 81 -17.63 -0.20 24.32
C GLU A 81 -17.43 -1.55 25.00
N ILE A 82 -16.37 -1.68 25.81
CA ILE A 82 -16.05 -2.91 26.55
C ILE A 82 -17.22 -3.42 27.39
N ASN A 83 -18.11 -2.54 27.89
CA ASN A 83 -19.29 -2.94 28.65
C ASN A 83 -20.44 -3.52 27.80
N ASN A 84 -20.29 -3.52 26.48
CA ASN A 84 -21.30 -4.00 25.52
C ASN A 84 -20.99 -5.38 24.95
N TYR A 85 -19.89 -6.01 25.35
CA TYR A 85 -19.57 -7.39 25.02
C TYR A 85 -18.77 -8.08 26.14
N SER A 86 -18.83 -9.41 26.20
CA SER A 86 -17.97 -10.23 27.06
C SER A 86 -17.32 -11.35 26.27
N VAL A 87 -16.08 -11.67 26.63
CA VAL A 87 -15.30 -12.74 25.99
C VAL A 87 -15.59 -14.06 26.70
N GLY A 88 -16.31 -14.95 26.02
CA GLY A 88 -16.56 -16.32 26.47
C GLY A 88 -15.45 -17.29 26.04
N GLU A 89 -15.64 -18.59 26.28
CA GLU A 89 -14.62 -19.61 25.93
C GLU A 89 -14.41 -19.75 24.42
N ASN A 90 -15.50 -19.74 23.63
CA ASN A 90 -15.46 -19.96 22.18
C ASN A 90 -16.17 -18.86 21.36
N GLN A 91 -16.82 -17.90 22.03
CA GLN A 91 -17.62 -16.86 21.39
C GLN A 91 -17.54 -15.53 22.14
N LEU A 92 -17.96 -14.46 21.48
CA LEU A 92 -18.23 -13.16 22.09
C LEU A 92 -19.72 -13.05 22.35
N ASP A 93 -20.10 -12.83 23.61
CA ASP A 93 -21.47 -12.52 23.97
C ASP A 93 -21.66 -11.01 23.86
N LEU A 94 -22.74 -10.58 23.19
CA LEU A 94 -22.99 -9.20 22.84
C LEU A 94 -24.23 -8.68 23.57
N LYS A 95 -24.24 -7.38 23.86
CA LYS A 95 -25.43 -6.71 24.41
C LYS A 95 -26.45 -6.32 23.34
N PHE A 96 -26.00 -6.15 22.10
CA PHE A 96 -26.81 -5.60 21.00
C PHE A 96 -26.69 -6.45 19.75
N PHE A 97 -27.80 -6.65 19.04
CA PHE A 97 -27.82 -7.25 17.71
C PHE A 97 -27.18 -6.32 16.66
N GLY A 98 -26.84 -6.89 15.51
CA GLY A 98 -26.39 -6.16 14.32
C GLY A 98 -25.09 -6.74 13.73
N SER A 99 -24.49 -5.96 12.84
CA SER A 99 -23.24 -6.33 12.18
C SER A 99 -22.02 -5.89 12.97
N TYR A 100 -20.99 -6.73 12.90
CA TYR A 100 -19.67 -6.51 13.49
C TYR A 100 -18.61 -6.84 12.45
N VAL A 101 -17.45 -6.19 12.54
CA VAL A 101 -16.32 -6.55 11.69
C VAL A 101 -15.74 -7.86 12.18
N ARG A 102 -15.59 -8.83 11.27
CA ARG A 102 -14.95 -10.11 11.56
C ARG A 102 -13.51 -10.15 11.11
N TYR A 103 -13.25 -9.68 9.88
CA TYR A 103 -11.90 -9.65 9.32
C TYR A 103 -11.67 -8.33 8.60
N ALA A 104 -10.41 -7.89 8.58
CA ALA A 104 -9.97 -6.70 7.87
C ALA A 104 -8.75 -7.00 7.02
N SER A 105 -8.62 -6.29 5.89
CA SER A 105 -7.43 -6.37 5.07
C SER A 105 -6.21 -5.82 5.80
N LYS A 106 -6.35 -4.81 6.65
CA LYS A 106 -5.26 -4.18 7.41
C LYS A 106 -5.73 -3.70 8.78
N PRO A 107 -4.83 -3.33 9.72
CA PRO A 107 -5.21 -2.83 11.02
C PRO A 107 -6.19 -1.67 10.94
N LEU A 108 -7.19 -1.69 11.81
CA LEU A 108 -8.33 -0.79 11.81
C LEU A 108 -8.19 0.28 12.88
N ARG A 109 -8.90 1.40 12.72
CA ARG A 109 -9.08 2.39 13.78
C ARG A 109 -10.52 2.90 13.78
N SER A 110 -11.02 3.20 14.97
CA SER A 110 -12.29 3.92 15.14
C SER A 110 -12.30 5.21 14.31
N GLY A 111 -13.37 5.41 13.53
CA GLY A 111 -13.57 6.52 12.59
C GLY A 111 -13.11 6.25 11.14
N ASP A 112 -12.42 5.14 10.88
CA ASP A 112 -11.96 4.83 9.53
C ASP A 112 -13.14 4.57 8.58
N GLU A 113 -13.02 5.05 7.34
CA GLU A 113 -13.92 4.67 6.24
C GLU A 113 -13.55 3.27 5.76
N ILE A 114 -14.55 2.43 5.53
CA ILE A 114 -14.36 1.02 5.15
C ILE A 114 -15.10 0.67 3.87
N SER A 115 -14.57 -0.32 3.15
CA SER A 115 -15.26 -0.98 2.05
C SER A 115 -15.70 -2.38 2.50
N ILE A 116 -17.00 -2.61 2.60
CA ILE A 116 -17.55 -3.93 2.96
C ILE A 116 -17.45 -4.88 1.77
N LYS A 117 -16.96 -6.10 1.99
CA LYS A 117 -16.90 -7.18 1.01
C LYS A 117 -17.84 -8.30 1.43
N SER A 118 -18.93 -8.46 0.68
CA SER A 118 -19.89 -9.57 0.84
C SER A 118 -19.63 -10.71 -0.15
N ASP A 119 -19.29 -10.38 -1.39
CA ASP A 119 -19.06 -11.34 -2.46
C ASP A 119 -17.56 -11.51 -2.66
N LEU A 120 -17.01 -12.57 -2.04
CA LEU A 120 -15.58 -12.87 -2.10
C LEU A 120 -15.32 -13.83 -3.27
N GLU A 121 -14.37 -13.47 -4.12
CA GLU A 121 -13.87 -14.38 -5.15
C GLU A 121 -12.83 -15.30 -4.51
N ASN A 122 -12.96 -16.62 -4.74
CA ASN A 122 -11.97 -17.56 -4.24
C ASN A 122 -10.87 -17.79 -5.27
N ARG A 123 -9.62 -17.80 -4.80
CA ARG A 123 -8.43 -18.08 -5.60
C ARG A 123 -7.43 -18.90 -4.80
N ASP A 124 -6.63 -19.69 -5.49
CA ASP A 124 -5.50 -20.36 -4.88
C ASP A 124 -4.43 -19.35 -4.49
N ASP A 125 -3.76 -19.59 -3.36
CA ASP A 125 -2.73 -18.72 -2.83
C ASP A 125 -1.66 -19.51 -2.05
N THR A 126 -0.52 -18.88 -1.83
CA THR A 126 0.50 -19.37 -0.91
C THR A 126 0.63 -18.39 0.24
N TRP A 127 0.45 -18.89 1.46
CA TRP A 127 0.58 -18.11 2.68
C TRP A 127 1.91 -18.36 3.35
N LEU A 128 2.53 -17.28 3.82
CA LEU A 128 3.68 -17.31 4.70
C LEU A 128 3.23 -16.92 6.11
N ALA A 129 3.49 -17.79 7.08
CA ALA A 129 3.35 -17.47 8.50
C ALA A 129 4.75 -17.32 9.10
N VAL A 130 4.99 -16.23 9.82
CA VAL A 130 6.25 -15.96 10.53
C VAL A 130 5.96 -15.83 12.01
N PHE A 131 6.64 -16.61 12.84
CA PHE A 131 6.42 -16.68 14.29
C PHE A 131 7.68 -16.23 15.02
N PRO A 132 7.76 -14.98 15.52
CA PRO A 132 8.97 -14.45 16.15
C PRO A 132 9.47 -15.29 17.35
N GLU A 133 8.57 -15.89 18.11
CA GLU A 133 8.87 -16.69 19.30
C GLU A 133 8.99 -18.20 19.01
N GLY A 134 8.94 -18.60 17.74
CA GLY A 134 8.94 -20.00 17.30
C GLY A 134 7.55 -20.53 16.95
N ILE A 135 7.52 -21.64 16.22
CA ILE A 135 6.27 -22.20 15.69
C ILE A 135 5.41 -22.79 16.82
N PRO A 136 4.15 -22.34 16.99
CA PRO A 136 3.23 -22.90 17.98
C PRO A 136 2.75 -24.30 17.56
N GLN A 137 2.14 -25.04 18.51
CA GLN A 137 1.53 -26.33 18.19
C GLN A 137 0.30 -26.11 17.30
N LEU A 138 0.41 -26.53 16.04
CA LEU A 138 -0.66 -26.38 15.07
C LEU A 138 -1.72 -27.49 15.22
N PRO A 139 -3.02 -27.18 15.08
CA PRO A 139 -4.13 -28.15 15.18
C PRO A 139 -4.19 -29.15 14.00
N GLY A 140 -3.26 -29.06 13.04
CA GLY A 140 -3.11 -30.02 11.93
C GLY A 140 -4.06 -29.80 10.75
N ALA A 141 -4.79 -28.69 10.70
CA ALA A 141 -5.75 -28.40 9.61
C ALA A 141 -5.08 -28.18 8.25
N LEU A 142 -3.87 -27.61 8.24
CA LEU A 142 -3.06 -27.39 7.04
C LEU A 142 -1.64 -27.91 7.27
N THR A 143 -1.13 -28.68 6.31
CA THR A 143 0.25 -29.16 6.33
C THR A 143 1.16 -28.14 5.66
N PRO A 144 2.25 -27.70 6.30
CA PRO A 144 3.19 -26.78 5.67
C PRO A 144 3.88 -27.46 4.48
N THR A 145 4.01 -26.71 3.39
CA THR A 145 4.73 -27.12 2.17
C THR A 145 6.24 -26.92 2.33
N ALA A 146 6.65 -25.96 3.16
CA ALA A 146 8.02 -25.78 3.60
C ALA A 146 8.06 -25.21 5.02
N GLU A 147 9.11 -25.55 5.74
CA GLU A 147 9.29 -25.22 7.15
C GLU A 147 10.72 -24.74 7.42
N ALA A 148 10.82 -23.73 8.27
CA ALA A 148 12.01 -23.19 8.88
C ALA A 148 11.78 -23.07 10.39
N GLU A 149 12.80 -22.67 11.16
CA GLU A 149 12.72 -22.58 12.63
C GLU A 149 11.57 -21.69 13.13
N ASN A 150 11.27 -20.61 12.41
CA ASN A 150 10.32 -19.59 12.81
C ASN A 150 9.36 -19.19 11.68
N ALA A 151 9.28 -19.98 10.60
CA ALA A 151 8.44 -19.64 9.45
C ALA A 151 7.92 -20.88 8.74
N LEU A 152 6.68 -20.78 8.26
CA LEU A 152 5.97 -21.85 7.56
C LEU A 152 5.36 -21.32 6.26
N LEU A 153 5.38 -22.16 5.23
CA LEU A 153 4.64 -21.92 3.99
C LEU A 153 3.49 -22.89 3.84
N PHE A 154 2.35 -22.38 3.41
CA PHE A 154 1.15 -23.17 3.15
C PHE A 154 0.63 -22.87 1.75
N ASN A 155 0.41 -23.91 0.96
CA ASN A 155 -0.38 -23.80 -0.27
C ASN A 155 -1.85 -24.01 0.10
N VAL A 156 -2.67 -22.98 -0.15
CA VAL A 156 -4.08 -22.97 0.24
C VAL A 156 -4.92 -22.76 -1.00
N THR A 157 -5.85 -23.69 -1.25
CA THR A 157 -6.76 -23.63 -2.41
C THR A 157 -8.06 -22.94 -2.03
N ASP A 158 -8.75 -22.37 -3.02
CA ASP A 158 -10.10 -21.82 -2.84
C ASP A 158 -10.20 -20.76 -1.72
N THR A 159 -9.18 -19.89 -1.62
CA THR A 159 -9.08 -18.87 -0.57
C THR A 159 -9.85 -17.60 -0.96
N PRO A 160 -10.74 -17.07 -0.11
CA PRO A 160 -11.50 -15.87 -0.44
C PRO A 160 -10.63 -14.61 -0.46
N GLN A 161 -10.81 -13.78 -1.49
CA GLN A 161 -10.10 -12.52 -1.72
C GLN A 161 -10.97 -11.30 -1.37
N PRO A 162 -10.39 -10.20 -0.84
CA PRO A 162 -8.96 -9.98 -0.60
C PRO A 162 -8.42 -10.80 0.57
N PHE A 163 -7.10 -11.02 0.59
CA PHE A 163 -6.42 -11.65 1.73
C PHE A 163 -6.57 -10.80 3.00
N MET A 164 -6.79 -11.47 4.13
CA MET A 164 -6.94 -10.86 5.45
C MET A 164 -6.14 -11.70 6.45
N ALA A 165 -5.15 -11.08 7.09
CA ALA A 165 -4.20 -11.78 7.95
C ALA A 165 -4.91 -12.50 9.12
N ASP A 166 -5.90 -11.86 9.75
CA ASP A 166 -6.65 -12.44 10.87
C ASP A 166 -7.47 -13.68 10.45
N ARG A 167 -7.95 -13.73 9.20
CA ARG A 167 -8.61 -14.93 8.64
C ARG A 167 -7.61 -16.07 8.43
N ALA A 168 -6.43 -15.75 7.90
CA ALA A 168 -5.38 -16.75 7.73
C ALA A 168 -4.92 -17.29 9.10
N LYS A 169 -4.74 -16.40 10.07
CA LYS A 169 -4.45 -16.70 11.48
C LYS A 169 -5.53 -17.61 12.08
N SER A 170 -6.81 -17.29 11.93
CA SER A 170 -7.94 -18.08 12.45
C SER A 170 -8.07 -19.45 11.80
N THR A 171 -7.53 -19.63 10.59
CA THR A 171 -7.54 -20.91 9.87
C THR A 171 -6.40 -21.83 10.35
N ILE A 172 -5.24 -21.26 10.68
CA ILE A 172 -4.03 -22.02 11.00
C ILE A 172 -3.88 -22.25 12.50
N LEU A 173 -4.23 -21.26 13.33
CA LEU A 173 -3.99 -21.29 14.78
C LEU A 173 -5.22 -21.74 15.56
N PRO A 174 -5.02 -22.39 16.72
CA PRO A 174 -6.11 -22.70 17.62
C PRO A 174 -6.64 -21.40 18.27
N VAL A 175 -7.92 -21.38 18.63
CA VAL A 175 -8.61 -20.23 19.26
C VAL A 175 -7.84 -19.64 20.45
N THR A 176 -7.16 -20.49 21.23
CA THR A 176 -6.34 -20.08 22.39
C THR A 176 -5.17 -19.18 22.02
N GLU A 177 -4.65 -19.28 20.79
CA GLU A 177 -3.54 -18.46 20.29
C GLU A 177 -4.03 -17.24 19.48
N LEU A 178 -5.32 -17.17 19.11
CA LEU A 178 -5.83 -16.01 18.37
C LEU A 178 -5.71 -14.72 19.18
N ALA A 179 -5.91 -14.81 20.50
CA ALA A 179 -5.81 -13.71 21.45
C ALA A 179 -4.38 -13.33 21.87
N ASN A 180 -3.38 -14.01 21.32
CA ASN A 180 -1.98 -13.71 21.57
C ASN A 180 -1.47 -12.70 20.52
N GLU A 181 -0.96 -11.56 20.99
CA GLU A 181 -0.34 -10.51 20.16
C GLU A 181 0.92 -11.01 19.44
N ASN A 182 1.59 -12.02 19.99
CA ASN A 182 2.80 -12.62 19.43
C ASN A 182 2.53 -13.85 18.55
N ALA A 183 1.27 -14.13 18.20
CA ALA A 183 0.88 -15.31 17.42
C ALA A 183 1.28 -15.29 15.93
N GLY A 184 2.23 -14.42 15.57
CA GLY A 184 2.89 -14.42 14.27
C GLY A 184 2.20 -13.57 13.20
N SER A 185 2.99 -13.19 12.21
CA SER A 185 2.60 -12.39 11.06
C SER A 185 2.24 -13.30 9.89
N PHE A 186 1.13 -13.01 9.21
CA PHE A 186 0.62 -13.81 8.08
C PHE A 186 0.58 -12.98 6.80
N TYR A 187 1.14 -13.53 5.72
CA TYR A 187 1.29 -12.83 4.45
C TYR A 187 0.79 -13.69 3.29
N SER A 188 0.08 -13.07 2.34
CA SER A 188 -0.19 -13.65 1.03
C SER A 188 0.98 -13.39 0.07
N LEU A 189 1.56 -14.44 -0.50
CA LEU A 189 2.63 -14.29 -1.48
C LEU A 189 2.10 -13.70 -2.79
N SER A 190 0.83 -13.93 -3.11
CA SER A 190 0.15 -13.29 -4.24
C SER A 190 0.05 -11.78 -4.05
N ASP A 191 -0.32 -11.32 -2.86
CA ASP A 191 -0.34 -9.89 -2.54
C ASP A 191 1.07 -9.29 -2.54
N VAL A 192 2.07 -9.98 -1.98
CA VAL A 192 3.46 -9.51 -2.03
C VAL A 192 3.93 -9.35 -3.48
N LYS A 193 3.66 -10.34 -4.33
CA LYS A 193 3.98 -10.27 -5.76
C LYS A 193 3.23 -9.11 -6.44
N SER A 194 1.95 -8.93 -6.11
CA SER A 194 1.13 -7.82 -6.60
C SER A 194 1.74 -6.47 -6.21
N PHE A 195 2.08 -6.27 -4.93
CA PHE A 195 2.74 -5.06 -4.43
C PHE A 195 4.05 -4.78 -5.16
N LEU A 196 4.93 -5.78 -5.28
CA LEU A 196 6.20 -5.66 -5.98
C LEU A 196 6.02 -5.24 -7.45
N SER A 197 4.96 -5.73 -8.10
CA SER A 197 4.62 -5.36 -9.48
C SER A 197 4.24 -3.87 -9.65
N GLN A 198 3.84 -3.20 -8.57
CA GLN A 198 3.48 -1.77 -8.57
C GLN A 198 4.69 -0.85 -8.39
N LEU A 199 5.83 -1.34 -7.89
CA LEU A 199 7.04 -0.52 -7.66
C LEU A 199 7.52 0.22 -8.93
N PRO A 200 7.51 -0.38 -10.14
CA PRO A 200 7.82 0.32 -11.38
C PRO A 200 6.90 1.50 -11.69
N LEU A 201 5.60 1.41 -11.37
CA LEU A 201 4.64 2.49 -11.59
C LEU A 201 4.86 3.64 -10.59
N LEU A 202 5.12 3.32 -9.33
CA LEU A 202 5.53 4.29 -8.32
C LEU A 202 6.83 4.99 -8.70
N ALA A 203 7.81 4.22 -9.21
CA ALA A 203 9.04 4.76 -9.78
C ALA A 203 8.78 5.68 -10.97
N ALA A 204 7.82 5.36 -11.85
CA ALA A 204 7.46 6.21 -12.97
C ALA A 204 6.90 7.57 -12.50
N LEU A 205 6.04 7.60 -11.46
CA LEU A 205 5.57 8.84 -10.86
C LEU A 205 6.71 9.67 -10.24
N LEU A 206 7.61 9.03 -9.50
CA LEU A 206 8.77 9.70 -8.92
C LEU A 206 9.69 10.25 -10.01
N SER A 207 9.98 9.44 -11.02
CA SER A 207 10.80 9.77 -12.18
C SER A 207 10.24 10.99 -12.95
N LEU A 208 8.92 11.01 -13.16
CA LEU A 208 8.21 12.12 -13.80
C LEU A 208 8.30 13.41 -12.97
N SER A 209 8.09 13.32 -11.66
CA SER A 209 8.22 14.46 -10.73
C SER A 209 9.63 15.03 -10.70
N LEU A 210 10.65 14.17 -10.65
CA LEU A 210 12.06 14.58 -10.70
C LEU A 210 12.41 15.22 -12.05
N PHE A 211 11.92 14.65 -13.15
CA PHE A 211 12.10 15.21 -14.49
C PHE A 211 11.54 16.64 -14.59
N VAL A 212 10.30 16.85 -14.14
CA VAL A 212 9.67 18.18 -14.12
C VAL A 212 10.44 19.15 -13.22
N LEU A 213 10.89 18.70 -12.04
CA LEU A 213 11.68 19.52 -11.13
C LEU A 213 13.00 19.98 -11.78
N ILE A 214 13.72 19.08 -12.47
CA ILE A 214 14.96 19.38 -13.19
C ILE A 214 14.71 20.42 -14.30
N LEU A 215 13.68 20.20 -15.13
CA LEU A 215 13.29 21.14 -16.18
C LEU A 215 12.92 22.50 -15.61
N TRP A 216 12.25 22.52 -14.46
CA TRP A 216 11.82 23.74 -13.81
C TRP A 216 13.01 24.53 -13.24
N ILE A 217 13.94 23.88 -12.56
CA ILE A 217 15.19 24.51 -12.08
C ILE A 217 15.94 25.14 -13.25
N TYR A 218 16.01 24.45 -14.39
CA TYR A 218 16.65 25.01 -15.58
C TYR A 218 15.87 26.17 -16.21
N SER A 219 14.54 26.07 -16.24
CA SER A 219 13.65 27.16 -16.68
C SER A 219 13.86 28.43 -15.85
N PHE A 220 14.06 28.29 -14.54
CA PHE A 220 14.37 29.42 -13.66
C PHE A 220 15.65 30.14 -14.08
N ILE A 221 16.69 29.40 -14.50
CA ILE A 221 17.94 29.97 -15.03
C ILE A 221 17.68 30.71 -16.35
N LEU A 222 16.97 30.08 -17.29
CA LEU A 222 16.63 30.68 -18.59
C LEU A 222 15.76 31.93 -18.48
N SER A 223 14.92 32.03 -17.44
CA SER A 223 14.03 33.15 -17.18
C SER A 223 14.77 34.49 -17.03
N ARG A 224 16.06 34.46 -16.68
CA ARG A 224 16.92 35.67 -16.60
C ARG A 224 16.98 36.43 -17.92
N ARG A 225 16.93 35.71 -19.05
CA ARG A 225 16.85 36.27 -20.41
C ARG A 225 15.62 35.75 -21.14
N ALA A 226 14.46 35.90 -20.52
CA ALA A 226 13.21 35.32 -21.01
C ALA A 226 12.74 35.82 -22.39
N LYS A 227 13.21 36.99 -22.89
CA LYS A 227 12.90 37.42 -24.26
C LYS A 227 13.64 36.55 -25.28
N GLU A 228 14.92 36.27 -25.04
CA GLU A 228 15.76 35.40 -25.89
C GLU A 228 15.32 33.92 -25.80
N ASN A 229 14.96 33.47 -24.59
CA ASN A 229 14.62 32.07 -24.33
C ASN A 229 13.12 31.77 -24.36
N ARG A 230 12.29 32.62 -24.96
CA ARG A 230 10.82 32.51 -24.89
C ARG A 230 10.32 31.15 -25.40
N ALA A 231 10.82 30.70 -26.54
CA ALA A 231 10.41 29.42 -27.14
C ALA A 231 10.73 28.22 -26.22
N LYS A 232 11.92 28.19 -25.62
CA LYS A 232 12.35 27.13 -24.69
C LYS A 232 11.50 27.11 -23.42
N LEU A 233 11.21 28.29 -22.85
CA LEU A 233 10.36 28.40 -21.67
C LEU A 233 8.92 27.93 -21.96
N ILE A 234 8.38 28.23 -23.14
CA ILE A 234 7.08 27.70 -23.57
C ILE A 234 7.15 26.19 -23.71
N PHE A 235 8.19 25.66 -24.36
CA PHE A 235 8.37 24.22 -24.55
C PHE A 235 8.45 23.46 -23.21
N HIS A 236 9.24 23.95 -22.24
CA HIS A 236 9.27 23.37 -20.90
C HIS A 236 7.90 23.43 -20.21
N GLY A 237 7.16 24.52 -20.39
CA GLY A 237 5.79 24.64 -19.86
C GLY A 237 4.85 23.59 -20.44
N VAL A 238 4.88 23.38 -21.77
CA VAL A 238 4.11 22.33 -22.46
C VAL A 238 4.50 20.96 -21.93
N LEU A 239 5.80 20.69 -21.78
CA LEU A 239 6.30 19.42 -21.26
C LEU A 239 5.87 19.16 -19.80
N GLY A 240 5.83 20.20 -18.97
CA GLY A 240 5.29 20.13 -17.62
C GLY A 240 3.78 19.84 -17.59
N ILE A 241 3.00 20.41 -18.51
CA ILE A 241 1.57 20.11 -18.65
C ILE A 241 1.37 18.67 -19.12
N LEU A 242 2.11 18.21 -20.13
CA LEU A 242 2.04 16.83 -20.61
C LEU A 242 2.40 15.83 -19.50
N ALA A 243 3.43 16.14 -18.70
CA ALA A 243 3.76 15.35 -17.52
C ALA A 243 2.58 15.33 -16.53
N LEU A 244 1.95 16.46 -16.25
CA LEU A 244 0.78 16.51 -15.36
C LEU A 244 -0.39 15.68 -15.87
N LEU A 245 -0.63 15.64 -17.19
CA LEU A 245 -1.66 14.81 -17.80
C LEU A 245 -1.36 13.31 -17.74
N ALA A 246 -0.08 12.93 -17.69
CA ALA A 246 0.34 11.53 -17.53
C ALA A 246 0.12 11.02 -16.10
N VAL A 247 0.16 11.88 -15.09
CA VAL A 247 -0.02 11.53 -13.67
C VAL A 247 -1.31 10.74 -13.41
N PRO A 248 -2.53 11.22 -13.76
CA PRO A 248 -3.75 10.47 -13.51
C PRO A 248 -3.77 9.12 -14.25
N LEU A 249 -3.19 9.04 -15.45
CA LEU A 249 -3.10 7.79 -16.20
C LEU A 249 -2.28 6.74 -15.46
N ILE A 250 -1.16 7.14 -14.85
CA ILE A 250 -0.34 6.24 -14.03
C ILE A 250 -1.07 5.88 -12.74
N LEU A 251 -1.66 6.86 -12.05
CA LEU A 251 -2.37 6.65 -10.77
C LEU A 251 -3.53 5.67 -10.89
N LEU A 252 -4.27 5.67 -12.00
CA LEU A 252 -5.36 4.73 -12.28
C LEU A 252 -4.92 3.26 -12.28
N HIS A 253 -3.65 2.99 -12.61
CA HIS A 253 -3.10 1.65 -12.68
C HIS A 253 -2.41 1.21 -11.38
N ILE A 254 -2.20 2.12 -10.42
CA ILE A 254 -1.58 1.77 -9.14
C ILE A 254 -2.63 1.11 -8.25
N ALA A 255 -2.52 -0.20 -8.07
CA ALA A 255 -3.35 -0.97 -7.17
C ALA A 255 -2.46 -1.68 -6.16
N LEU A 256 -2.32 -1.08 -4.98
CA LEU A 256 -1.57 -1.68 -3.88
C LEU A 256 -2.51 -2.59 -3.07
N PRO A 257 -2.11 -3.84 -2.76
CA PRO A 257 -2.91 -4.72 -1.93
C PRO A 257 -3.04 -4.13 -0.52
N SER A 258 -4.28 -4.03 -0.05
CA SER A 258 -4.59 -3.38 1.24
C SER A 258 -3.90 -4.08 2.42
N SER A 259 -3.68 -5.40 2.31
CA SER A 259 -3.00 -6.24 3.31
C SER A 259 -1.56 -5.89 3.63
N LEU A 260 -0.88 -5.18 2.73
CA LEU A 260 0.51 -4.76 2.91
C LEU A 260 0.62 -3.26 3.18
N LEU A 261 -0.50 -2.58 3.41
CA LEU A 261 -0.51 -1.15 3.68
C LEU A 261 -0.55 -0.88 5.18
N PRO A 262 0.18 0.15 5.65
CA PRO A 262 0.14 0.56 7.05
C PRO A 262 -1.24 1.10 7.43
N GLN A 263 -1.48 1.15 8.74
CA GLN A 263 -2.69 1.72 9.34
C GLN A 263 -2.81 3.22 9.04
N TYR A 264 -1.76 4.00 9.33
CA TYR A 264 -1.84 5.47 9.37
C TYR A 264 -1.49 6.17 8.06
N ARG A 265 -0.32 5.88 7.49
CA ARG A 265 0.26 6.66 6.40
C ARG A 265 0.94 5.76 5.40
N ILE A 266 0.53 5.86 4.14
CA ILE A 266 1.10 5.06 3.04
C ILE A 266 2.62 5.23 2.87
N THR A 267 3.21 6.29 3.42
CA THR A 267 4.65 6.59 3.38
C THR A 267 5.38 6.19 4.67
N ASP A 268 4.80 5.33 5.50
CA ASP A 268 5.44 4.86 6.72
C ASP A 268 6.61 3.92 6.38
N VAL A 269 7.80 4.51 6.25
CA VAL A 269 9.02 3.79 5.90
C VAL A 269 9.41 2.79 7.00
N ALA A 270 9.16 3.11 8.26
CA ALA A 270 9.51 2.25 9.38
C ALA A 270 8.68 0.96 9.37
N TYR A 271 7.36 1.09 9.12
CA TYR A 271 6.48 -0.04 8.89
C TYR A 271 7.03 -0.95 7.78
N TYR A 272 7.22 -0.42 6.56
CA TYR A 272 7.69 -1.26 5.45
C TYR A 272 9.06 -1.89 5.68
N MET A 273 10.00 -1.19 6.32
CA MET A 273 11.31 -1.76 6.65
C MET A 273 11.20 -2.95 7.60
N ARG A 274 10.29 -2.88 8.58
CA ARG A 274 10.03 -3.97 9.52
C ARG A 274 9.29 -5.12 8.83
N GLU A 275 8.13 -4.86 8.22
CA GLU A 275 7.29 -5.89 7.60
C GLU A 275 8.02 -6.63 6.48
N PHE A 276 8.58 -5.90 5.50
CA PHE A 276 9.31 -6.54 4.41
C PHE A 276 10.65 -7.12 4.89
N GLY A 277 11.26 -6.56 5.94
CA GLY A 277 12.46 -7.12 6.55
C GLY A 277 12.21 -8.51 7.13
N GLU A 278 11.15 -8.66 7.92
CA GLU A 278 10.72 -9.96 8.47
C GLU A 278 10.34 -10.93 7.35
N LEU A 279 9.47 -10.49 6.44
CA LEU A 279 8.97 -11.29 5.32
C LEU A 279 10.10 -11.84 4.44
N PHE A 280 11.00 -10.98 3.96
CA PHE A 280 12.08 -11.42 3.07
C PHE A 280 13.17 -12.19 3.81
N SER A 281 13.37 -11.95 5.11
CA SER A 281 14.26 -12.78 5.93
C SER A 281 13.74 -14.21 6.00
N ALA A 282 12.45 -14.39 6.31
CA ALA A 282 11.80 -15.70 6.35
C ALA A 282 11.85 -16.40 4.99
N LEU A 283 11.49 -15.71 3.91
CA LEU A 283 11.57 -16.27 2.55
C LEU A 283 12.99 -16.68 2.17
N ASN A 284 14.01 -15.94 2.57
CA ASN A 284 15.40 -16.28 2.25
C ASN A 284 15.87 -17.56 2.96
N ILE A 285 15.37 -17.84 4.17
CA ILE A 285 15.63 -19.10 4.87
C ILE A 285 14.90 -20.25 4.16
N LEU A 286 13.61 -20.05 3.86
CA LEU A 286 12.74 -21.03 3.20
C LEU A 286 13.13 -21.30 1.75
N ALA A 287 13.85 -20.40 1.07
CA ALA A 287 14.34 -20.60 -0.30
C ALA A 287 15.24 -21.84 -0.47
N LYS A 288 15.80 -22.38 0.62
CA LYS A 288 16.56 -23.63 0.60
C LYS A 288 15.69 -24.86 0.34
N SER A 289 14.41 -24.79 0.68
CA SER A 289 13.46 -25.91 0.65
C SER A 289 12.19 -25.62 -0.17
N SER A 290 11.87 -24.35 -0.47
CA SER A 290 10.72 -23.94 -1.28
C SER A 290 11.14 -23.25 -2.58
N ARG A 291 10.53 -23.74 -3.67
CA ARG A 291 10.61 -23.11 -4.99
C ARG A 291 9.84 -21.78 -5.01
N GLU A 292 8.67 -21.69 -4.36
CA GLU A 292 7.87 -20.46 -4.36
C GLU A 292 8.64 -19.30 -3.71
N SER A 293 9.34 -19.55 -2.59
CA SER A 293 10.21 -18.55 -1.96
C SER A 293 11.31 -18.07 -2.90
N THR A 294 11.98 -19.00 -3.58
CA THR A 294 13.06 -18.68 -4.53
C THR A 294 12.54 -17.82 -5.69
N GLU A 295 11.40 -18.18 -6.27
CA GLU A 295 10.79 -17.43 -7.37
C GLU A 295 10.36 -16.02 -6.94
N LEU A 296 9.79 -15.88 -5.75
CA LEU A 296 9.37 -14.56 -5.23
C LEU A 296 10.57 -13.66 -4.93
N LEU A 297 11.66 -14.20 -4.36
CA LEU A 297 12.90 -13.45 -4.14
C LEU A 297 13.53 -12.96 -5.46
N GLN A 298 13.58 -13.82 -6.48
CA GLN A 298 14.07 -13.44 -7.81
C GLN A 298 13.18 -12.37 -8.45
N TYR A 299 11.86 -12.51 -8.31
CA TYR A 299 10.90 -11.53 -8.78
C TYR A 299 11.07 -10.17 -8.10
N ALA A 300 11.25 -10.16 -6.77
CA ALA A 300 11.53 -8.95 -5.99
C ALA A 300 12.80 -8.25 -6.49
N GLY A 301 13.90 -8.99 -6.68
CA GLY A 301 15.15 -8.44 -7.22
C GLY A 301 14.97 -7.84 -8.62
N LYS A 302 14.19 -8.50 -9.50
CA LYS A 302 13.87 -7.96 -10.82
C LYS A 302 13.08 -6.66 -10.75
N MET A 303 12.04 -6.60 -9.92
CA MET A 303 11.21 -5.40 -9.77
C MET A 303 11.99 -4.24 -9.15
N GLN A 304 12.86 -4.51 -8.18
CA GLN A 304 13.77 -3.52 -7.62
C GLN A 304 14.73 -2.95 -8.68
N ALA A 305 15.34 -3.82 -9.51
CA ALA A 305 16.21 -3.37 -10.59
C ALA A 305 15.47 -2.49 -11.61
N MET A 306 14.26 -2.90 -12.04
CA MET A 306 13.40 -2.08 -12.92
C MET A 306 13.09 -0.72 -12.30
N THR A 307 12.73 -0.69 -11.02
CA THR A 307 12.43 0.54 -10.26
C THR A 307 13.61 1.52 -10.32
N LEU A 308 14.83 1.04 -10.02
CA LEU A 308 16.04 1.86 -10.08
C LEU A 308 16.34 2.37 -11.49
N VAL A 309 16.15 1.53 -12.51
CA VAL A 309 16.33 1.93 -13.93
C VAL A 309 15.33 3.02 -14.31
N ILE A 310 14.06 2.91 -13.93
CA ILE A 310 13.02 3.89 -14.27
C ILE A 310 13.30 5.25 -13.60
N VAL A 311 13.67 5.25 -12.32
CA VAL A 311 14.05 6.50 -11.62
C VAL A 311 15.29 7.11 -12.25
N GLY A 312 16.33 6.31 -12.48
CA GLY A 312 17.58 6.75 -13.12
C GLY A 312 17.34 7.33 -14.51
N PHE A 313 16.46 6.72 -15.30
CA PHE A 313 16.11 7.17 -16.64
C PHE A 313 15.46 8.56 -16.65
N GLY A 314 14.54 8.87 -15.74
CA GLY A 314 13.93 10.20 -15.68
C GLY A 314 14.91 11.30 -15.32
N ILE A 315 15.80 11.04 -14.35
CA ILE A 315 16.88 11.96 -13.99
C ILE A 315 17.81 12.18 -15.20
N PHE A 316 18.24 11.08 -15.83
CA PHE A 316 19.11 11.10 -16.99
C PHE A 316 18.50 11.88 -18.16
N LEU A 317 17.22 11.64 -18.48
CA LEU A 317 16.50 12.39 -19.50
C LEU A 317 16.47 13.89 -19.18
N GLY A 318 16.16 14.26 -17.94
CA GLY A 318 16.15 15.67 -17.53
C GLY A 318 17.51 16.34 -17.72
N VAL A 319 18.60 15.66 -17.34
CA VAL A 319 19.96 16.19 -17.48
C VAL A 319 20.41 16.26 -18.93
N ILE A 320 20.22 15.20 -19.73
CA ILE A 320 20.60 15.18 -21.15
C ILE A 320 19.85 16.25 -21.92
N PHE A 321 18.55 16.41 -21.64
CA PHE A 321 17.74 17.43 -22.28
C PHE A 321 18.38 18.82 -22.09
N ILE A 322 18.79 19.16 -20.87
CA ILE A 322 19.49 20.41 -20.55
C ILE A 322 20.83 20.52 -21.30
N LEU A 323 21.60 19.43 -21.40
CA LEU A 323 22.91 19.44 -22.07
C LEU A 323 22.76 19.69 -23.57
N ILE A 324 21.81 19.02 -24.23
CA ILE A 324 21.52 19.21 -25.66
C ILE A 324 21.12 20.67 -25.91
N GLU A 325 20.23 21.23 -25.10
CA GLU A 325 19.83 22.63 -25.24
C GLU A 325 20.99 23.63 -25.12
N ARG A 326 21.98 23.34 -24.26
CA ARG A 326 23.20 24.14 -24.11
C ARG A 326 24.11 24.01 -25.33
N LEU A 327 24.29 22.79 -25.85
CA LEU A 327 25.14 22.53 -27.02
C LEU A 327 24.59 23.21 -28.29
N VAL A 328 23.28 23.13 -28.51
CA VAL A 328 22.62 23.81 -29.65
C VAL A 328 22.82 25.32 -29.59
N ARG A 329 22.69 25.93 -28.39
CA ARG A 329 22.96 27.37 -28.20
C ARG A 329 24.41 27.75 -28.52
N ASN A 330 25.39 26.96 -28.07
CA ASN A 330 26.79 27.27 -28.32
C ASN A 330 27.15 27.16 -29.82
N LYS A 331 26.50 26.26 -30.57
CA LYS A 331 26.65 26.16 -32.03
C LYS A 331 26.01 27.34 -32.77
N SER A 332 24.83 27.81 -32.36
CA SER A 332 24.19 28.97 -33.01
C SER A 332 25.00 30.26 -32.82
N VAL A 333 25.52 30.49 -31.60
CA VAL A 333 26.36 31.67 -31.30
C VAL A 333 27.68 31.66 -32.07
N LYS A 334 28.26 30.48 -32.36
CA LYS A 334 29.46 30.37 -33.21
C LYS A 334 29.17 30.68 -34.68
N LYS A 335 28.00 30.30 -35.20
CA LYS A 335 27.59 30.60 -36.59
C LYS A 335 27.29 32.08 -36.82
N GLU A 336 26.79 32.82 -35.83
CA GLU A 336 26.54 34.27 -35.94
C GLU A 336 27.82 35.12 -35.88
N LYS A 337 28.97 34.53 -35.49
CA LYS A 337 30.27 35.22 -35.38
C LYS A 337 31.21 34.97 -36.56
N GLN A 338 30.79 34.19 -37.56
CA GLN A 338 31.51 33.97 -38.82
C GLN A 338 30.82 34.72 -39.95
#